data_AF-A0A759NS49-F1
#
_entry.id   AF-A0A759NS49-F1
#
_cell.length_a   1.000
_cell.length_b   1.000
_cell.length_c   1.000
_cell.angle_alpha   90.00
_cell.angle_beta   90.00
_cell.angle_gamma   90.00
#
_symmetry.space_group_name_H-M   'P 1'
#
loop_
_entity.id
_entity.type
_entity.pdbx_description
1 polymer ?
#
loop_
_entity_poly.entity_id
_entity_poly.type
_entity_poly.pdbx_seq_one_letter_code
_entity_poly.pdbx_strand_id
1 'polypeptide(L)'
;MSKLPSPDMVRRIEDAAAALIAAGTPNPTNVQVRDHLGGGSLATISPVMRAFRDRQREQAREETTPLPPELAQQLTGQLALLWQAAVRQADADTLAAREQADADIEQADLERDAALSRVAVLESELAVLREVVTERDRLLDEVRGLRAEVLPLREQVASLTATGEHLAAQLKETKAELKGAREENRALQAELLNLARNDGKTKG
;
A
#
# COMPACT_ATOMS: atom_id res chain seq x y z
N MET A 1 -10.49 -83.00 47.65
CA MET A 1 -10.68 -82.58 46.26
C MET A 1 -10.82 -81.07 46.22
N SER A 2 -9.79 -80.33 45.81
CA SER A 2 -9.88 -78.87 45.67
C SER A 2 -10.76 -78.54 44.47
N LYS A 3 -11.89 -77.86 44.71
CA LYS A 3 -12.77 -77.36 43.65
C LYS A 3 -11.95 -76.40 42.77
N LEU A 4 -11.86 -76.70 41.47
CA LEU A 4 -11.31 -75.77 40.48
C LEU A 4 -12.14 -74.47 40.52
N PRO A 5 -11.50 -73.28 40.45
CA PRO A 5 -12.22 -72.03 40.38
C PRO A 5 -13.12 -71.97 39.15
N SER A 6 -14.26 -71.27 39.29
CA SER A 6 -15.15 -70.98 38.15
C SER A 6 -14.38 -70.24 37.03
N PRO A 7 -14.68 -70.49 35.74
CA PRO A 7 -14.08 -69.78 34.62
C PRO A 7 -14.14 -68.24 34.76
N ASP A 8 -15.23 -67.71 35.30
CA ASP A 8 -15.39 -66.27 35.55
C ASP A 8 -14.39 -65.74 36.59
N MET A 9 -14.06 -66.56 37.58
CA MET A 9 -13.09 -66.22 38.63
C MET A 9 -11.66 -66.24 38.07
N VAL A 10 -11.34 -67.20 37.20
CA VAL A 10 -10.06 -67.26 36.48
C VAL A 10 -9.86 -65.98 35.67
N ARG A 11 -10.87 -65.57 34.89
CA ARG A 11 -10.79 -64.36 34.07
C ARG A 11 -10.56 -63.10 34.92
N ARG A 12 -11.31 -62.92 36.02
CA ARG A 12 -11.12 -61.77 36.92
C ARG A 12 -9.71 -61.71 37.52
N ILE A 13 -9.13 -62.86 37.89
CA ILE A 13 -7.76 -62.93 38.43
C ILE A 13 -6.73 -62.53 37.37
N GLU A 14 -6.92 -62.98 36.13
CA GLU A 14 -6.03 -62.65 35.00
C GLU A 14 -6.17 -61.17 34.60
N ASP A 15 -7.38 -60.63 34.56
CA ASP A 15 -7.64 -59.21 34.30
C ASP A 15 -6.99 -58.31 35.36
N ALA A 16 -7.09 -58.69 36.64
CA ALA A 16 -6.43 -57.99 37.73
C ALA A 16 -4.90 -58.04 37.64
N ALA A 17 -4.35 -59.19 37.24
CA ALA A 17 -2.91 -59.32 37.00
C ALA A 17 -2.45 -58.46 35.81
N ALA A 18 -3.20 -58.46 34.71
CA ALA A 18 -2.93 -57.63 33.53
C ALA A 18 -3.02 -56.13 33.85
N ALA A 19 -4.00 -55.71 34.65
CA ALA A 19 -4.15 -54.33 35.10
C ALA A 19 -2.95 -53.88 35.94
N LEU A 20 -2.45 -54.73 36.85
CA LEU A 20 -1.25 -54.43 37.64
C LEU A 20 0.02 -54.34 36.79
N ILE A 21 0.14 -55.16 35.74
CA ILE A 21 1.25 -55.08 34.77
C ILE A 21 1.19 -53.77 33.99
N ALA A 22 0.01 -53.41 33.48
CA ALA A 22 -0.20 -52.15 32.77
C ALA A 22 0.05 -50.91 33.66
N ALA A 23 -0.24 -51.03 34.97
CA ALA A 23 0.04 -50.01 35.97
C ALA A 23 1.52 -49.95 36.42
N GLY A 24 2.41 -50.73 35.82
CA GLY A 24 3.86 -50.66 36.05
C GLY A 24 4.40 -51.66 37.07
N THR A 25 3.63 -52.68 37.47
CA THR A 25 4.13 -53.81 38.27
C THR A 25 4.41 -55.01 37.36
N PRO A 26 5.62 -55.18 36.80
CA PRO A 26 5.89 -56.18 35.77
C PRO A 26 5.72 -57.63 36.24
N ASN A 27 5.87 -57.90 37.54
CA ASN A 27 5.68 -59.22 38.14
C ASN A 27 4.74 -59.15 39.36
N PRO A 28 3.41 -59.02 39.16
CA PRO A 28 2.46 -58.90 40.27
C PRO A 28 2.49 -60.17 41.14
N THR A 29 2.64 -60.00 42.46
CA THR A 29 2.56 -61.08 43.44
C THR A 29 1.12 -61.54 43.64
N ASN A 30 0.93 -62.79 44.08
CA ASN A 30 -0.43 -63.32 44.33
C ASN A 30 -1.18 -62.52 45.41
N VAL A 31 -0.43 -61.86 46.32
CA VAL A 31 -0.97 -60.94 47.34
C VAL A 31 -1.45 -59.64 46.70
N GLN A 32 -0.65 -59.01 45.83
CA GLN A 32 -1.05 -57.79 45.11
C GLN A 32 -2.29 -58.01 44.24
N VAL A 33 -2.37 -59.16 43.55
CA VAL A 33 -3.55 -59.51 42.75
C VAL A 33 -4.78 -59.71 43.64
N ARG A 34 -4.64 -60.37 44.80
CA ARG A 34 -5.73 -60.52 45.77
C ARG A 34 -6.22 -59.17 46.31
N ASP A 35 -5.28 -58.30 46.65
CA ASP A 35 -5.60 -56.99 47.23
C ASP A 35 -6.27 -56.09 46.16
N HIS A 36 -5.84 -56.17 44.90
CA HIS A 36 -6.48 -55.49 43.76
C HIS A 36 -7.91 -56.02 43.47
N LEU A 37 -8.15 -57.30 43.72
CA LEU A 37 -9.49 -57.92 43.60
C LEU A 37 -10.42 -57.58 44.77
N GLY A 38 -9.92 -56.99 45.86
CA GLY A 38 -10.68 -56.72 47.08
C GLY A 38 -10.86 -57.95 47.98
N GLY A 39 -10.08 -59.02 47.80
CA GLY A 39 -10.13 -60.24 48.61
C GLY A 39 -10.09 -61.55 47.79
N GLY A 40 -10.15 -62.68 48.50
CA GLY A 40 -10.16 -64.03 47.89
C GLY A 40 -9.12 -64.98 48.49
N SER A 41 -9.31 -66.29 48.26
CA SER A 41 -8.40 -67.32 48.78
C SER A 41 -7.13 -67.39 47.93
N LEU A 42 -5.97 -67.23 48.57
CA LEU A 42 -4.66 -67.42 47.92
C LEU A 42 -4.48 -68.85 47.36
N ALA A 43 -5.17 -69.84 47.94
CA ALA A 43 -5.19 -71.20 47.42
C ALA A 43 -5.87 -71.29 46.04
N THR A 44 -6.77 -70.35 45.74
CA THR A 44 -7.49 -70.26 44.46
C THR A 44 -6.73 -69.39 43.45
N ILE A 45 -6.10 -68.31 43.91
CA ILE A 45 -5.35 -67.38 43.06
C ILE A 45 -4.03 -67.99 42.58
N SER A 46 -3.36 -68.78 43.44
CA SER A 46 -2.02 -69.29 43.14
C SER A 46 -1.92 -70.19 41.90
N PRO A 47 -2.84 -71.15 41.68
CA PRO A 47 -2.85 -71.94 40.45
C PRO A 47 -3.10 -71.11 39.18
N VAL A 48 -3.98 -70.11 39.24
CA VAL A 48 -4.32 -69.24 38.10
C VAL A 48 -3.14 -68.34 37.72
N MET A 49 -2.53 -67.68 38.72
CA MET A 49 -1.35 -66.85 38.50
C MET A 49 -0.14 -67.64 37.97
N ARG A 50 -0.02 -68.92 38.34
CA ARG A 50 0.99 -69.81 37.77
C ARG A 50 0.74 -70.02 36.28
N ALA A 51 -0.47 -70.43 35.90
CA ALA A 51 -0.84 -70.64 34.50
C ALA A 51 -0.74 -69.34 33.66
N PHE A 52 -1.12 -68.20 34.22
CA PHE A 52 -1.00 -66.88 33.58
C PHE A 52 0.47 -66.52 33.32
N ARG A 53 1.36 -66.69 34.30
CA ARG A 53 2.80 -66.43 34.13
C ARG A 53 3.45 -67.40 33.15
N ASP A 54 3.00 -68.66 33.13
CA ASP A 54 3.52 -69.65 32.17
C ASP A 54 3.13 -69.28 30.74
N ARG A 55 1.89 -68.82 30.49
CA ARG A 55 1.48 -68.31 29.16
C ARG A 55 2.21 -67.03 28.75
N GLN A 56 2.40 -66.09 29.67
CA GLN A 56 3.21 -64.87 29.44
C GLN A 56 4.64 -65.22 29.02
N ARG A 57 5.26 -66.22 29.67
CA ARG A 57 6.59 -66.69 29.31
C ARG A 57 6.64 -67.34 27.94
N GLU A 58 5.61 -68.10 27.58
CA GLU A 58 5.53 -68.73 26.26
C GLU A 58 5.35 -67.68 25.15
N GLN A 59 4.48 -66.70 25.34
CA GLN A 59 4.30 -65.57 24.42
C GLN A 59 5.59 -64.75 24.25
N ALA A 60 6.26 -64.41 25.35
CA ALA A 60 7.53 -63.70 25.30
C ALA A 60 8.64 -64.51 24.58
N ARG A 61 8.60 -65.85 24.63
CA ARG A 61 9.51 -66.74 23.90
C ARG A 61 9.19 -66.80 22.42
N GLU A 62 7.91 -66.80 22.05
CA GLU A 62 7.48 -66.73 20.64
C GLU A 62 7.86 -65.39 20.00
N GLU A 63 7.63 -64.27 20.72
CA GLU A 63 7.97 -62.91 20.28
C GLU A 63 9.48 -62.65 20.16
N THR A 64 10.33 -63.42 20.84
CA THR A 64 11.80 -63.24 20.85
C THR A 64 12.53 -64.00 19.75
N THR A 65 11.83 -64.59 18.77
CA THR A 65 12.51 -65.22 17.62
C THR A 65 13.26 -64.13 16.83
N PRO A 66 14.60 -64.10 16.85
CA PRO A 66 15.35 -63.03 16.22
C PRO A 66 15.20 -63.12 14.70
N LEU A 67 15.11 -61.97 14.04
CA LEU A 67 15.10 -61.90 12.59
C LEU A 67 16.38 -62.58 12.05
N PRO A 68 16.29 -63.41 11.00
CA PRO A 68 17.47 -63.96 10.35
C PRO A 68 18.45 -62.84 9.95
N PRO A 69 19.75 -62.99 10.20
CA PRO A 69 20.73 -61.92 10.00
C PRO A 69 20.80 -61.46 8.55
N GLU A 70 20.59 -62.36 7.59
CA GLU A 70 20.55 -62.04 6.15
C GLU A 70 19.38 -61.10 5.84
N LEU A 71 18.19 -61.37 6.40
CA LEU A 71 17.00 -60.55 6.20
C LEU A 71 17.19 -59.17 6.85
N ALA A 72 17.77 -59.11 8.05
CA ALA A 72 18.06 -57.85 8.73
C ALA A 72 19.06 -56.98 7.93
N GLN A 73 20.09 -57.60 7.34
CA GLN A 73 21.09 -56.90 6.54
C GLN A 73 20.50 -56.38 5.22
N GLN A 74 19.64 -57.19 4.57
CA GLN A 74 18.89 -56.76 3.38
C GLN A 74 17.97 -55.58 3.69
N LEU A 75 17.18 -55.65 4.77
CA LEU A 75 16.29 -54.55 5.18
C LEU A 75 17.07 -53.27 5.47
N THR A 76 18.20 -53.37 6.18
CA THR A 76 19.08 -52.23 6.47
C THR A 76 19.61 -51.58 5.18
N GLY A 77 20.06 -52.38 4.21
CA GLY A 77 20.52 -51.88 2.92
C GLY A 77 19.43 -51.18 2.11
N GLN A 78 18.22 -51.76 2.07
CA GLN A 78 17.07 -51.14 1.40
C GLN A 78 16.66 -49.83 2.08
N LEU A 79 16.66 -49.77 3.41
CA LEU A 79 16.35 -48.56 4.16
C LEU A 79 17.37 -47.45 3.88
N ALA A 80 18.66 -47.79 3.77
CA ALA A 80 19.72 -46.85 3.45
C ALA A 80 19.54 -46.26 2.04
N LEU A 81 19.17 -47.08 1.05
CA LEU A 81 18.89 -46.62 -0.31
C LEU A 81 17.65 -45.71 -0.36
N LEU A 82 16.57 -46.08 0.34
CA LEU A 82 15.37 -45.24 0.45
C LEU A 82 15.70 -43.90 1.09
N TRP A 83 16.48 -43.90 2.18
CA TRP A 83 16.92 -42.69 2.85
C TRP A 83 17.76 -41.80 1.93
N GLN A 84 18.75 -42.36 1.22
CA GLN A 84 19.56 -41.60 0.27
C GLN A 84 18.73 -41.04 -0.89
N ALA A 85 17.70 -41.74 -1.36
CA ALA A 85 16.78 -41.24 -2.36
C ALA A 85 15.96 -40.06 -1.80
N ALA A 86 15.42 -40.20 -0.58
CA ALA A 86 14.66 -39.15 0.08
C ALA A 86 15.50 -37.88 0.34
N VAL A 87 16.75 -38.03 0.79
CA VAL A 87 17.68 -36.91 1.00
C VAL A 87 17.98 -36.20 -0.31
N ARG A 88 18.33 -36.95 -1.38
CA ARG A 88 18.59 -36.34 -2.70
C ARG A 88 17.37 -35.61 -3.25
N GLN A 89 16.17 -36.15 -3.03
CA GLN A 89 14.94 -35.49 -3.45
C GLN A 89 14.71 -34.20 -2.66
N ALA A 90 14.87 -34.24 -1.32
CA ALA A 90 14.74 -33.05 -0.49
C ALA A 90 15.77 -31.96 -0.88
N ASP A 91 17.01 -32.34 -1.14
CA ASP A 91 18.05 -31.40 -1.61
C ASP A 91 17.67 -30.77 -2.95
N ALA A 92 17.16 -31.56 -3.90
CA ALA A 92 16.71 -31.07 -5.20
C ALA A 92 15.50 -30.11 -5.05
N ASP A 93 14.52 -30.47 -4.23
CA ASP A 93 13.32 -29.65 -4.00
C ASP A 93 13.69 -28.33 -3.31
N THR A 94 14.60 -28.36 -2.33
CA THR A 94 15.08 -27.13 -1.67
C THR A 94 15.89 -26.23 -2.59
N LEU A 95 16.71 -26.81 -3.48
CA LEU A 95 17.43 -26.03 -4.48
C LEU A 95 16.45 -25.38 -5.47
N ALA A 96 15.51 -26.15 -6.01
CA ALA A 96 14.50 -25.64 -6.94
C ALA A 96 13.65 -24.53 -6.30
N ALA A 97 13.25 -24.68 -5.03
CA ALA A 97 12.51 -23.66 -4.31
C ALA A 97 13.32 -22.36 -4.12
N ARG A 98 14.63 -22.47 -3.89
CA ARG A 98 15.53 -21.30 -3.79
C ARG A 98 15.69 -20.60 -5.13
N GLU A 99 15.96 -21.35 -6.19
CA GLU A 99 16.11 -20.81 -7.54
C GLU A 99 14.83 -20.11 -8.01
N GLN A 100 13.66 -20.69 -7.72
CA GLN A 100 12.39 -20.04 -8.02
C GLN A 100 12.18 -18.77 -7.20
N ALA A 101 12.50 -18.79 -5.89
CA ALA A 101 12.36 -17.61 -5.05
C ALA A 101 13.30 -16.47 -5.51
N ASP A 102 14.53 -16.80 -5.90
CA ASP A 102 15.49 -15.82 -6.43
C ASP A 102 14.98 -15.21 -7.75
N ALA A 103 14.43 -16.02 -8.65
CA ALA A 103 13.82 -15.55 -9.90
C ALA A 103 12.59 -14.66 -9.64
N ASP A 104 11.73 -15.03 -8.68
CA ASP A 104 10.56 -14.23 -8.31
C ASP A 104 10.97 -12.87 -7.70
N ILE A 105 12.04 -12.85 -6.89
CA ILE A 105 12.61 -11.62 -6.32
C ILE A 105 13.16 -10.73 -7.43
N GLU A 106 13.94 -11.28 -8.36
CA GLU A 106 14.51 -10.53 -9.48
C GLU A 106 13.39 -9.92 -10.34
N GLN A 107 12.34 -10.68 -10.64
CA GLN A 107 11.19 -10.18 -11.39
C GLN A 107 10.48 -9.05 -10.62
N ALA A 108 10.23 -9.22 -9.33
CA ALA A 108 9.58 -8.20 -8.51
C ALA A 108 10.41 -6.91 -8.42
N ASP A 109 11.73 -7.02 -8.34
CA ASP A 109 12.66 -5.89 -8.35
C ASP A 109 12.61 -5.14 -9.69
N LEU A 110 12.62 -5.86 -10.82
CA LEU A 110 12.47 -5.25 -12.15
C LEU A 110 11.14 -4.53 -12.31
N GLU A 111 10.04 -5.13 -11.85
CA GLU A 111 8.71 -4.52 -11.89
C GLU A 111 8.63 -3.27 -11.01
N ARG A 112 9.21 -3.32 -9.80
CA ARG A 112 9.33 -2.18 -8.88
C ARG A 112 10.10 -1.06 -9.54
N ASP A 113 11.27 -1.33 -10.09
CA ASP A 113 12.15 -0.30 -10.66
C ASP A 113 11.50 0.35 -11.89
N ALA A 114 10.82 -0.43 -12.73
CA ALA A 114 10.03 0.09 -13.84
C ALA A 114 8.83 0.95 -13.37
N ALA A 115 8.19 0.59 -12.26
CA ALA A 115 7.14 1.41 -11.65
C ALA A 115 7.69 2.73 -11.09
N LEU A 116 8.80 2.67 -10.35
CA LEU A 116 9.46 3.86 -9.79
C LEU A 116 9.92 4.82 -10.88
N SER A 117 10.49 4.31 -11.98
CA SER A 117 10.87 5.13 -13.14
C SER A 117 9.67 5.85 -13.75
N ARG A 118 8.53 5.15 -13.91
CA ARG A 118 7.28 5.77 -14.41
C ARG A 118 6.75 6.83 -13.46
N VAL A 119 6.80 6.59 -12.15
CA VAL A 119 6.40 7.60 -11.14
C VAL A 119 7.26 8.84 -11.26
N ALA A 120 8.58 8.70 -11.34
CA ALA A 120 9.49 9.85 -11.48
C ALA A 120 9.20 10.68 -12.74
N VAL A 121 8.91 10.03 -13.87
CA VAL A 121 8.49 10.72 -15.09
C VAL A 121 7.20 11.49 -14.87
N LEU A 122 6.16 10.85 -14.33
CA LEU A 122 4.87 11.48 -14.08
C LEU A 122 4.96 12.63 -13.08
N GLU A 123 5.79 12.52 -12.04
CA GLU A 123 6.03 13.61 -11.09
C GLU A 123 6.71 14.81 -11.76
N SER A 124 7.64 14.57 -12.68
CA SER A 124 8.27 15.63 -13.47
C SER A 124 7.27 16.33 -14.40
N GLU A 125 6.41 15.57 -15.09
CA GLU A 125 5.36 16.12 -15.94
C GLU A 125 4.33 16.92 -15.13
N LEU A 126 3.96 16.43 -13.94
CA LEU A 126 3.06 17.12 -13.03
C LEU A 126 3.66 18.45 -12.55
N ALA A 127 4.97 18.49 -12.27
CA ALA A 127 5.65 19.72 -11.88
C ALA A 127 5.58 20.77 -13.00
N VAL A 128 5.87 20.37 -14.24
CA VAL A 128 5.74 21.26 -15.42
C VAL A 128 4.31 21.74 -15.59
N LEU A 129 3.31 20.86 -15.48
CA LEU A 129 1.90 21.26 -15.61
C LEU A 129 1.47 22.25 -14.53
N ARG A 130 1.99 22.12 -13.29
CA ARG A 130 1.74 23.08 -12.22
C ARG A 130 2.32 24.45 -12.56
N GLU A 131 3.54 24.52 -13.09
CA GLU A 131 4.14 25.78 -13.53
C GLU A 131 3.32 26.43 -14.66
N VAL A 132 2.90 25.65 -15.65
CA VAL A 132 2.04 26.14 -16.75
C VAL A 132 0.72 26.70 -16.21
N VAL A 133 0.11 26.04 -15.23
CA VAL A 133 -1.10 26.52 -14.55
C VAL A 133 -0.84 27.85 -13.85
N THR A 134 0.25 27.98 -13.11
CA THR A 134 0.58 29.23 -12.40
C THR A 134 0.81 30.39 -13.37
N GLU A 135 1.49 30.14 -14.48
CA GLU A 135 1.76 31.17 -15.48
C GLU A 135 0.49 31.57 -16.24
N ARG A 136 -0.35 30.59 -16.59
CA ARG A 136 -1.66 30.88 -17.19
C ARG A 136 -2.50 31.77 -16.29
N ASP A 137 -2.55 31.48 -15.00
CA ASP A 137 -3.37 32.25 -14.05
C ASP A 137 -2.82 33.68 -13.90
N ARG A 138 -1.50 33.85 -13.85
CA ARG A 138 -0.83 35.16 -13.91
C ARG A 138 -1.21 35.93 -15.17
N LEU A 139 -1.12 35.31 -16.35
CA LEU A 139 -1.46 35.95 -17.63
C LEU A 139 -2.94 36.32 -17.72
N LEU A 140 -3.83 35.49 -17.15
CA LEU A 140 -5.25 35.80 -17.09
C LEU A 140 -5.52 37.05 -16.25
N ASP A 141 -4.83 37.20 -15.11
CA ASP A 141 -4.96 38.38 -14.27
C ASP A 141 -4.38 39.64 -14.93
N GLU A 142 -3.26 39.52 -15.64
CA GLU A 142 -2.70 40.62 -16.45
C GLU A 142 -3.68 41.06 -17.54
N VAL A 143 -4.26 40.13 -18.29
CA VAL A 143 -5.28 40.44 -19.31
C VAL A 143 -6.51 41.11 -18.70
N ARG A 144 -6.94 40.69 -17.51
CA ARG A 144 -8.05 41.35 -16.79
C ARG A 144 -7.68 42.77 -16.39
N GLY A 145 -6.48 42.99 -15.85
CA GLY A 145 -5.96 44.31 -15.50
C GLY A 145 -5.94 45.25 -16.70
N LEU A 146 -5.32 44.82 -17.81
CA LEU A 146 -5.28 45.59 -19.04
C LEU A 146 -6.68 45.92 -19.57
N ARG A 147 -7.61 44.97 -19.53
CA ARG A 147 -9.01 45.22 -19.94
C ARG A 147 -9.70 46.25 -19.05
N ALA A 148 -9.42 46.26 -17.76
CA ALA A 148 -9.98 47.25 -16.83
C ALA A 148 -9.44 48.66 -17.12
N GLU A 149 -8.20 48.79 -17.59
CA GLU A 149 -7.60 50.09 -17.96
C GLU A 149 -8.09 50.63 -19.32
N VAL A 150 -8.53 49.78 -20.24
CA VAL A 150 -8.95 50.21 -21.59
C VAL A 150 -10.15 51.17 -21.58
N LEU A 151 -11.15 50.92 -20.74
CA LEU A 151 -12.35 51.78 -20.64
C LEU A 151 -12.03 53.21 -20.18
N PRO A 152 -11.35 53.43 -19.03
CA PRO A 152 -11.04 54.78 -18.57
C PRO A 152 -10.08 55.51 -19.52
N LEU A 153 -9.16 54.80 -20.19
CA LEU A 153 -8.32 55.42 -21.22
C LEU A 153 -9.14 55.89 -22.42
N ARG A 154 -10.12 55.11 -22.87
CA ARG A 154 -11.04 55.53 -23.95
C ARG A 154 -11.86 56.75 -23.57
N GLU A 155 -12.35 56.81 -22.33
CA GLU A 155 -13.08 57.97 -21.81
C GLU A 155 -12.20 59.21 -21.73
N GLN A 156 -10.96 59.07 -21.26
CA GLN A 156 -9.98 60.16 -21.25
C GLN A 156 -9.68 60.66 -22.66
N VAL A 157 -9.47 59.77 -23.63
CA VAL A 157 -9.26 60.12 -25.04
C VAL A 157 -10.47 60.87 -25.60
N ALA A 158 -11.69 60.40 -25.33
CA ALA A 158 -12.91 61.09 -25.76
C ALA A 158 -13.04 62.50 -25.17
N SER A 159 -12.77 62.65 -23.87
CA SER A 159 -12.79 63.94 -23.17
C SER A 159 -11.73 64.92 -23.70
N LEU A 160 -10.50 64.45 -23.91
CA LEU A 160 -9.43 65.26 -24.49
C LEU A 160 -9.73 65.66 -25.93
N THR A 161 -10.37 64.79 -26.70
CA THR A 161 -10.80 65.10 -28.08
C THR A 161 -11.86 66.20 -28.07
N ALA A 162 -12.89 66.09 -27.23
CA ALA A 162 -13.95 67.09 -27.11
C ALA A 162 -13.42 68.46 -26.63
N THR A 163 -12.52 68.47 -25.65
CA THR A 163 -11.88 69.72 -25.18
C THR A 163 -10.99 70.34 -26.25
N GLY A 164 -10.25 69.53 -27.01
CA GLY A 164 -9.47 69.98 -28.17
C GLY A 164 -10.33 70.63 -29.25
N GLU A 165 -11.47 70.01 -29.60
CA GLU A 165 -12.44 70.55 -30.56
C GLU A 165 -13.03 71.89 -30.07
N HIS A 166 -13.40 71.98 -28.78
CA HIS A 166 -13.92 73.21 -28.19
C HIS A 166 -12.89 74.35 -28.23
N LEU A 167 -11.66 74.09 -27.81
CA LEU A 167 -10.57 75.08 -27.85
C LEU A 167 -10.26 75.53 -29.29
N ALA A 168 -10.30 74.60 -30.26
CA ALA A 168 -10.12 74.94 -31.66
C ALA A 168 -11.24 75.87 -32.18
N ALA A 169 -12.49 75.64 -31.76
CA ALA A 169 -13.61 76.52 -32.09
C ALA A 169 -13.46 77.92 -31.47
N GLN A 170 -13.11 78.01 -30.16
CA GLN A 170 -12.84 79.28 -29.48
C GLN A 170 -11.69 80.05 -30.13
N LEU A 171 -10.61 79.37 -30.52
CA LEU A 171 -9.50 79.99 -31.26
C LEU A 171 -9.93 80.54 -32.62
N LYS A 172 -10.88 79.89 -33.30
CA LYS A 172 -11.41 80.38 -34.58
C LYS A 172 -12.28 81.62 -34.37
N GLU A 173 -13.13 81.61 -33.35
CA GLU A 173 -14.01 82.73 -32.97
C GLU A 173 -13.20 83.96 -32.56
N THR A 174 -12.29 83.82 -31.60
CA THR A 174 -11.41 84.91 -31.14
C THR A 174 -10.54 85.48 -32.27
N LYS A 175 -10.10 84.65 -33.23
CA LYS A 175 -9.42 85.14 -34.44
C LYS A 175 -10.34 85.95 -35.34
N ALA A 176 -11.61 85.55 -35.48
CA ALA A 176 -12.61 86.29 -36.26
C ALA A 176 -12.94 87.62 -35.59
N GLU A 177 -13.17 87.63 -34.28
CA GLU A 177 -13.38 88.84 -33.48
C GLU A 177 -12.19 89.80 -33.58
N LEU A 178 -10.96 89.30 -33.42
CA LEU A 178 -9.75 90.10 -33.55
C LEU A 178 -9.60 90.70 -34.96
N LYS A 179 -10.00 89.95 -36.00
CA LYS A 179 -10.03 90.47 -37.37
C LYS A 179 -11.07 91.57 -37.51
N GLY A 180 -12.29 91.38 -37.00
CA GLY A 180 -13.36 92.37 -37.00
C GLY A 180 -12.94 93.66 -36.28
N ALA A 181 -12.42 93.55 -35.06
CA ALA A 181 -11.93 94.70 -34.28
C ALA A 181 -10.81 95.46 -35.01
N ARG A 182 -9.93 94.77 -35.74
CA ARG A 182 -8.90 95.42 -36.57
C ARG A 182 -9.49 96.18 -37.76
N GLU A 183 -10.53 95.63 -38.38
CA GLU A 183 -11.24 96.28 -39.50
C GLU A 183 -12.01 97.53 -39.02
N GLU A 184 -12.72 97.42 -37.90
CA GLU A 184 -13.38 98.55 -37.24
C GLU A 184 -12.38 99.64 -36.82
N ASN A 185 -11.26 99.26 -36.21
CA ASN A 185 -10.23 100.22 -35.82
C ASN A 185 -9.65 100.96 -37.05
N ARG A 186 -9.44 100.27 -38.17
CA ARG A 186 -9.03 100.91 -39.43
C ARG A 186 -10.10 101.87 -39.98
N ALA A 187 -11.38 101.48 -39.92
CA ALA A 187 -12.49 102.33 -40.34
C ALA A 187 -12.56 103.61 -39.49
N LEU A 188 -12.53 103.48 -38.15
CA LEU A 188 -12.52 104.60 -37.22
C LEU A 188 -11.29 105.50 -37.42
N GLN A 189 -10.10 104.95 -37.66
CA GLN A 189 -8.91 105.73 -38.00
C GLN A 189 -9.11 106.54 -39.29
N ALA A 190 -9.72 105.94 -40.32
CA ALA A 190 -10.03 106.64 -41.56
C ALA A 190 -11.06 107.76 -41.37
N GLU A 191 -12.09 107.53 -40.55
CA GLU A 191 -13.07 108.55 -40.17
C GLU A 191 -12.44 109.71 -39.40
N LEU A 192 -11.59 109.43 -38.39
CA LEU A 192 -10.86 110.44 -37.65
C LEU A 192 -9.96 111.30 -38.56
N LEU A 193 -9.28 110.67 -39.54
CA LEU A 193 -8.49 111.40 -40.53
C LEU A 193 -9.36 112.31 -41.42
N ASN A 194 -10.55 111.85 -41.81
CA ASN A 194 -11.49 112.66 -42.58
C ASN A 194 -12.02 113.85 -41.77
N LEU A 195 -12.38 113.63 -40.50
CA LEU A 195 -12.78 114.70 -39.58
C LEU A 195 -11.67 115.73 -39.38
N ALA A 196 -10.43 115.29 -39.11
CA ALA A 196 -9.28 116.18 -38.96
C ALA A 196 -9.01 117.00 -40.24
N ARG A 197 -9.20 116.41 -41.43
CA ARG A 197 -9.11 117.13 -42.72
C ARG A 197 -10.24 118.14 -42.92
N ASN A 198 -11.44 117.84 -42.46
CA ASN A 198 -12.60 118.73 -42.59
C ASN A 198 -12.53 119.90 -41.60
N ASP A 199 -12.07 119.66 -40.36
CA ASP A 199 -11.82 120.72 -39.37
C ASP A 199 -10.66 121.65 -39.76
N GLY A 200 -9.65 121.13 -40.48
CA GLY A 200 -8.60 121.95 -41.08
C GLY A 200 -9.07 122.83 -42.24
N LYS A 201 -10.16 122.45 -42.92
CA LYS A 201 -10.77 123.23 -44.02
C LYS A 201 -11.78 124.27 -43.55
N THR A 202 -12.38 124.10 -42.37
CA THR A 202 -13.34 125.07 -41.78
C THR A 202 -12.66 126.18 -40.96
N LYS A 203 -11.37 126.05 -40.66
CA LYS A 203 -10.57 127.06 -39.94
C LYS A 203 -9.52 127.78 -40.81
N GLY A 204 -9.60 127.67 -42.14
CA GLY A 204 -8.75 128.38 -43.11
C GLY A 204 -9.48 129.53 -43.78
#